data_AF-A0A7W0KJI3-F1
#
_entry.id   AF-A0A7W0KJI3-F1
#
_cell.length_a   1.000
_cell.length_b   1.000
_cell.length_c   1.000
_cell.angle_alpha   90.00
_cell.angle_beta   90.00
_cell.angle_gamma   90.00
#
_symmetry.space_group_name_H-M   'P 1'
#
loop_
_entity.id
_entity.type
_entity.pdbx_description
1 polymer ?
#
loop_
_entity_poly.entity_id
_entity_poly.type
_entity_poly.pdbx_seq_one_letter_code
_entity_poly.pdbx_strand_id
1 'polypeptide(L)' 'YPNLSIVDGSAISANLGVNPSLTITAQAERAMSMWPNKSAPDPRPAPDTPYEQVAPVAPTSPAVPPTAPAALRLLP' A
#
# COMPACT_ATOMS: atom_id res chain seq x y z
N TYR A 1 6.84 17.21 0.29
CA TYR A 1 7.53 16.57 -0.84
C TYR A 1 6.53 15.66 -1.57
N PRO A 2 5.93 16.10 -2.69
CA PRO A 2 4.85 15.33 -3.36
C PRO A 2 5.32 14.02 -3.99
N ASN A 3 6.60 13.95 -4.39
CA ASN A 3 7.17 12.81 -5.09
C ASN A 3 8.00 11.90 -4.17
N LEU A 4 7.87 12.05 -2.84
CA LEU A 4 8.60 11.27 -1.85
C LEU A 4 7.60 10.60 -0.92
N SER A 5 7.82 9.32 -0.65
CA SER A 5 7.05 8.56 0.33
C SER A 5 8.00 7.69 1.15
N ILE A 6 7.72 7.57 2.44
CA ILE A 6 8.49 6.75 3.39
C ILE A 6 7.59 5.60 3.82
N VAL A 7 8.12 4.38 3.70
CA VAL A 7 7.38 3.14 3.98
C VAL A 7 8.32 2.19 4.72
N ASP A 8 8.52 2.48 6.01
CA ASP A 8 9.43 1.74 6.90
C ASP A 8 8.99 1.87 8.36
N GLY A 9 9.83 1.43 9.30
CA GLY A 9 9.56 1.52 10.74
C GLY A 9 9.42 2.95 11.29
N SER A 10 9.93 3.97 10.61
CA SER A 10 9.77 5.37 11.04
C SER A 10 8.34 5.90 10.86
N ALA A 11 7.54 5.24 9.99
CA ALA A 11 6.14 5.56 9.78
C ALA A 11 5.21 4.99 10.88
N ILE A 12 5.73 4.14 11.77
CA ILE A 12 4.96 3.60 12.89
C ILE A 12 4.85 4.67 13.99
N SER A 13 3.62 5.10 14.28
CA SER A 13 3.36 6.27 15.16
C SER A 13 3.75 6.07 16.63
N ALA A 14 3.98 4.83 17.07
CA ALA A 14 4.34 4.50 18.44
C ALA A 14 5.16 3.22 18.51
N ASN A 15 5.97 3.07 19.55
CA ASN A 15 6.69 1.83 19.81
C ASN A 15 5.71 0.69 20.15
N LEU A 16 5.83 -0.43 19.43
CA LEU A 16 4.98 -1.61 19.62
C LEU A 16 5.41 -2.48 20.82
N GLY A 17 6.63 -2.31 21.34
CA GLY A 17 7.18 -3.14 22.43
C GLY A 17 7.55 -4.57 22.02
N VAL A 18 7.44 -4.91 20.73
CA VAL A 18 7.75 -6.22 20.14
C VAL A 18 8.47 -6.05 18.80
N ASN A 19 8.89 -7.15 18.17
CA ASN A 19 9.48 -7.10 16.83
C ASN A 19 8.50 -6.48 15.80
N PRO A 20 8.86 -5.37 15.12
CA PRO A 20 7.95 -4.65 14.24
C PRO A 20 7.86 -5.21 12.82
N SER A 21 8.58 -6.28 12.48
CA SER A 21 8.76 -6.76 11.09
C SER A 21 7.44 -7.00 10.35
N LEU A 22 6.48 -7.68 10.97
CA LEU A 22 5.18 -7.95 10.36
C LEU A 22 4.31 -6.69 10.26
N THR A 23 4.41 -5.76 11.20
CA THR A 23 3.71 -4.47 11.12
C THR A 23 4.24 -3.63 9.97
N ILE A 24 5.57 -3.57 9.80
CA ILE A 24 6.21 -2.88 8.67
C ILE A 24 5.77 -3.52 7.37
N THR A 25 5.78 -4.86 7.29
CA THR A 25 5.36 -5.60 6.10
C THR A 25 3.91 -5.29 5.74
N ALA A 26 2.99 -5.40 6.71
CA ALA A 26 1.56 -5.14 6.48
C ALA A 26 1.29 -3.68 6.09
N GLN A 27 1.96 -2.71 6.72
CA GLN A 27 1.84 -1.29 6.34
C GLN A 27 2.42 -1.01 4.94
N ALA A 28 3.53 -1.65 4.59
CA ALA A 28 4.14 -1.52 3.27
C ALA A 28 3.25 -2.11 2.17
N GLU A 29 2.71 -3.32 2.39
CA GLU A 29 1.75 -3.94 1.48
C GLU A 29 0.50 -3.08 1.31
N ARG A 30 -0.05 -2.54 2.41
CA ARG A 30 -1.19 -1.63 2.37
C ARG A 30 -0.88 -0.34 1.60
N ALA A 31 0.30 0.25 1.79
CA ALA A 31 0.67 1.46 1.06
C ALA A 31 0.80 1.17 -0.44
N MET A 32 1.50 0.10 -0.81
CA MET A 32 1.72 -0.27 -2.21
C MET A 32 0.44 -0.71 -2.93
N SER A 33 -0.54 -1.28 -2.22
CA SER A 33 -1.84 -1.60 -2.83
C SER A 33 -2.62 -0.36 -3.27
N MET A 34 -2.27 0.83 -2.77
CA MET A 34 -2.88 2.11 -3.16
C MET A 34 -2.08 2.83 -4.26
N TRP A 35 -0.89 2.35 -4.62
CA TRP A 35 -0.10 2.96 -5.68
C TRP A 35 -0.72 2.67 -7.06
N PRO A 36 -0.69 3.65 -7.99
CA PRO A 36 -1.17 3.41 -9.34
C PRO A 36 -0.27 2.41 -10.07
N ASN A 37 -0.86 1.70 -11.02
CA ASN A 37 -0.08 1.02 -12.06
C ASN A 37 0.74 2.06 -12.84
N LYS A 38 1.86 1.64 -13.41
CA LYS A 38 2.69 2.51 -14.25
C LYS A 38 1.85 3.20 -15.33
N SER A 39 1.99 4.52 -15.43
CA SER A 39 1.26 5.39 -16.38
C SER A 39 -0.25 5.51 -16.14
N ALA A 40 -0.81 4.88 -15.10
CA ALA A 40 -2.19 5.11 -14.69
C ALA A 40 -2.29 6.38 -13.84
N PRO A 41 -3.47 7.05 -13.81
CA PRO A 41 -3.73 8.15 -12.88
C PRO A 41 -3.55 7.69 -11.43
N ASP A 42 -2.98 8.56 -10.60
CA ASP A 42 -2.82 8.30 -9.17
C ASP A 42 -4.16 8.49 -8.44
N PRO A 43 -4.74 7.46 -7.81
CA PRO A 43 -6.01 7.58 -7.09
C PRO A 43 -5.84 8.18 -5.69
N ARG A 44 -4.60 8.37 -5.21
CA ARG A 44 -4.34 8.87 -3.87
C ARG A 44 -4.59 10.38 -3.80
N PRO A 45 -5.10 10.90 -2.67
CA PRO A 45 -5.25 12.34 -2.48
C PRO A 45 -3.90 13.07 -2.60
N ALA A 46 -3.93 14.29 -3.12
CA ALA A 46 -2.75 15.12 -3.20
C ALA A 46 -2.24 15.48 -1.78
N PRO A 47 -0.96 15.80 -1.60
CA PRO A 47 -0.49 16.36 -0.34
C PRO A 47 -1.29 17.60 0.06
N ASP A 48 -1.39 17.85 1.36
CA ASP A 48 -2.13 18.98 1.95
C ASP A 48 -3.66 18.94 1.75
N THR A 49 -4.22 17.84 1.23
CA THR A 49 -5.67 17.59 1.27
C THR A 49 -6.07 16.79 2.51
N PRO A 50 -7.35 16.82 2.91
CA PRO A 50 -7.86 15.94 3.97
C PRO A 50 -7.61 14.46 3.66
N TYR A 51 -7.59 13.63 4.71
CA TYR A 51 -7.50 12.19 4.58
C TYR A 51 -8.76 11.63 3.91
N GLU A 52 -8.57 10.76 2.92
CA GLU A 52 -9.62 9.99 2.28
C GLU A 52 -9.24 8.51 2.26
N GLN A 53 -10.25 7.63 2.35
CA GLN A 53 -10.02 6.20 2.18
C GLN A 53 -9.78 5.90 0.70
N VAL A 54 -8.67 5.24 0.41
CA VAL A 54 -8.28 4.85 -0.95
C VAL A 54 -8.55 3.36 -1.13
N ALA A 55 -9.32 3.01 -2.15
CA ALA A 55 -9.51 1.62 -2.54
C ALA A 55 -8.22 1.03 -3.12
N PRO A 56 -7.91 -0.25 -2.87
CA PRO A 56 -6.75 -0.90 -3.46
C PRO A 56 -6.87 -0.98 -4.98
N VAL A 57 -5.75 -0.80 -5.68
CA VAL A 57 -5.62 -0.88 -7.14
C VAL A 57 -5.17 -2.28 -7.52
N ALA A 58 -5.93 -2.95 -8.39
CA ALA A 58 -5.52 -4.25 -8.93
C ALA A 58 -4.28 -4.09 -9.85
N PRO A 59 -3.24 -4.93 -9.69
CA PRO A 59 -2.06 -4.87 -10.56
C PRO A 59 -2.40 -5.38 -11.96
N THR A 60 -1.89 -4.68 -12.98
CA THR A 60 -2.01 -5.07 -14.39
C THR A 60 -1.20 -6.33 -14.74
N SER A 61 -0.08 -6.53 -14.04
CA SER A 61 0.78 -7.72 -14.16
C SER A 61 1.02 -8.32 -12.77
N PRO A 62 0.08 -9.14 -12.25
CA PRO A 62 0.22 -9.72 -10.92
C PRO A 62 1.40 -10.69 -10.85
N ALA A 63 2.19 -10.62 -9.77
CA ALA A 63 3.30 -11.55 -9.54
C ALA A 63 2.80 -12.98 -9.25
N VAL A 64 1.62 -13.11 -8.63
CA VAL A 64 0.98 -14.39 -8.34
C VAL A 64 -0.19 -14.60 -9.32
N PRO A 65 -0.21 -15.70 -10.10
CA PRO A 65 -1.29 -15.97 -11.05
C PRO A 65 -2.66 -16.08 -10.37
N PRO A 66 -3.77 -15.70 -11.05
CA PRO A 66 -5.12 -15.73 -10.46
C PRO A 66 -5.60 -17.11 -10.01
N THR A 67 -5.05 -18.18 -10.57
CA THR A 67 -5.39 -19.57 -10.25
C THR A 67 -4.58 -20.14 -9.08
N ALA A 68 -3.55 -19.43 -8.61
CA ALA A 68 -2.69 -19.89 -7.54
C ALA A 68 -3.34 -19.68 -6.15
N PRO A 69 -3.00 -20.51 -5.13
CA PRO A 69 -3.58 -20.39 -3.79
C PRO A 69 -3.40 -19.02 -3.13
N ALA A 70 -2.27 -18.35 -3.41
CA ALA A 70 -1.93 -17.04 -2.85
C ALA A 70 -2.30 -15.86 -3.77
N ALA A 71 -3.19 -16.07 -4.76
CA ALA A 71 -3.63 -15.01 -5.64
C ALA A 71 -4.27 -13.86 -4.84
N LEU A 72 -3.96 -12.62 -5.24
CA LEU A 72 -4.60 -11.43 -4.68
C LEU A 72 -6.12 -11.50 -4.91
N ARG A 73 -6.90 -11.33 -3.83
CA ARG A 73 -8.35 -11.23 -3.86
C ARG A 73 -8.77 -9.91 -3.27
N LEU A 74 -9.24 -9.01 -4.13
CA LEU A 74 -9.86 -7.77 -3.69
C LEU A 74 -11.32 -8.10 -3.38
N LEU A 75 -11.71 -7.94 -2.12
CA LEU A 75 -13.11 -8.02 -1.74
C LEU A 75 -13.83 -6.74 -2.20
N PRO A 76 -15.09 -6.84 -2.63
CA PRO A 76 -15.89 -5.69 -3.04
C PRO A 76 -16.11 -4.70 -1.88
#